data_AF-A0A3M1ZSH7-F1
#
_entry.id   AF-A0A3M1ZSH7-F1
#
_cell.length_a   1.000
_cell.length_b   1.000
_cell.length_c   1.000
_cell.angle_alpha   90.00
_cell.angle_beta   90.00
_cell.angle_gamma   90.00
#
_symmetry.space_group_name_H-M   'P 1'
#
loop_
_entity.id
_entity.type
_entity.pdbx_description
1 polymer ?
#
loop_
_entity_poly.entity_id
_entity_poly.type
_entity_poly.pdbx_seq_one_letter_code
_entity_poly.pdbx_strand_id
1 'polypeptide(L)'
;MKRINLIRFFVGASIWFVLAGCQNNPEIPPATATQTAVLAIETTPNKTPTTSPTTPPLTATPKPTATPIPPYAGAPVCPPEQHNDHAWHSLWNSEYGCHYTHEHHANPHDLDDIFGTQYYTWAGGEISYPWQTFSGAGANFEQPAPDACLENDCKHAGYKWLIVRDANCDADSTFVTNGANNCITDARVQMHGIFAQPGALTRFHSVWIEARVCQFGGKVCGIYRGGGHLDLGRLNIPRGIYVPLPGDPPEFAASPPEKQPYRIHGAPGDRVLDSWQSEGNQFNLIPGVPRLMVGYGVHVRDGWGGVDPANESQIDLACPDFQCERNASEAALFRVWVTIPRELDGSQWDSDARAGFFSFTGFTNRYGDIVTGCTEPGLDCVPVEAIGVPIGRSRYRSSLASNIDYDISPFWPDGTRDWWIEYPN
;
A
#
# COMPACT_ATOMS: atom_id res chain seq x y z
N MET A 1 -34.07 -66.00 -5.86
CA MET A 1 -35.47 -65.75 -5.45
C MET A 1 -35.62 -64.30 -4.99
N LYS A 2 -36.43 -63.53 -5.74
CA LYS A 2 -37.35 -62.45 -5.30
C LYS A 2 -36.76 -61.23 -4.57
N ARG A 3 -37.19 -59.98 -4.78
CA ARG A 3 -37.97 -59.26 -5.81
C ARG A 3 -37.80 -57.76 -5.46
N ILE A 4 -37.96 -56.91 -6.46
CA ILE A 4 -38.11 -55.44 -6.44
C ILE A 4 -39.20 -54.98 -5.46
N ASN A 5 -39.05 -53.79 -4.85
CA ASN A 5 -40.14 -52.80 -4.82
C ASN A 5 -39.71 -51.34 -4.53
N LEU A 6 -40.29 -50.51 -5.38
CA LEU A 6 -40.32 -49.05 -5.48
C LEU A 6 -41.46 -48.52 -4.59
N ILE A 7 -41.27 -47.44 -3.83
CA ILE A 7 -42.41 -46.63 -3.34
C ILE A 7 -42.10 -45.14 -3.52
N ARG A 8 -42.93 -44.50 -4.35
CA ARG A 8 -43.14 -43.05 -4.47
C ARG A 8 -44.10 -42.60 -3.35
N PHE A 9 -43.92 -41.38 -2.84
CA PHE A 9 -45.02 -40.59 -2.31
C PHE A 9 -44.97 -39.17 -2.88
N PHE A 10 -46.10 -38.77 -3.47
CA PHE A 10 -46.42 -37.46 -4.01
C PHE A 10 -47.74 -37.06 -3.34
N VAL A 11 -47.74 -36.00 -2.55
CA VAL A 11 -48.89 -35.15 -2.15
C VAL A 11 -48.22 -33.83 -1.72
N GLY A 12 -48.45 -32.64 -2.27
CA GLY A 12 -49.65 -32.08 -2.88
C GLY A 12 -50.23 -31.04 -1.94
N ALA A 13 -49.79 -29.78 -2.02
CA ALA A 13 -50.53 -28.63 -1.47
C ALA A 13 -50.09 -27.34 -2.17
N SER A 14 -50.87 -26.95 -3.16
CA SER A 14 -50.83 -25.64 -3.81
C SER A 14 -51.61 -24.64 -2.95
N ILE A 15 -50.99 -23.51 -2.60
CA ILE A 15 -51.71 -22.35 -2.07
C ILE A 15 -51.58 -21.21 -3.09
N TRP A 16 -52.73 -20.85 -3.64
CA TRP A 16 -52.97 -19.64 -4.40
C TRP A 16 -53.13 -18.48 -3.42
N PHE A 17 -52.40 -17.38 -3.64
CA PHE A 17 -52.85 -16.05 -3.25
C PHE A 17 -52.68 -15.10 -4.44
N VAL A 18 -53.80 -14.55 -4.88
CA VAL A 18 -53.93 -13.44 -5.82
C VAL A 18 -54.22 -12.19 -5.00
N LEU A 19 -53.38 -11.17 -5.15
CA LEU A 19 -53.65 -9.74 -4.92
C LEU A 19 -52.56 -9.01 -5.71
N ALA A 20 -52.84 -8.59 -6.95
CA ALA A 20 -53.45 -7.31 -7.32
C ALA A 20 -52.57 -6.09 -6.99
N GLY A 21 -51.93 -5.55 -8.03
CA GLY A 21 -51.81 -4.11 -8.28
C GLY A 21 -50.70 -3.33 -7.57
N CYS A 22 -49.62 -3.05 -8.30
CA CYS A 22 -49.12 -1.69 -8.58
C CYS A 22 -47.96 -1.79 -9.58
N GLN A 23 -48.26 -1.56 -10.86
CA GLN A 23 -47.25 -1.22 -11.86
C GLN A 23 -46.81 0.22 -11.62
N ASN A 24 -45.58 0.42 -11.15
CA ASN A 24 -44.87 1.68 -11.31
C ASN A 24 -43.63 1.40 -12.12
N ASN A 25 -43.75 1.69 -13.41
CA ASN A 25 -42.69 1.71 -14.39
C ASN A 25 -41.94 3.04 -14.21
N PRO A 26 -40.67 3.08 -13.79
CA PRO A 26 -39.91 4.32 -13.92
C PRO A 26 -39.58 4.49 -15.42
N GLU A 27 -40.20 5.50 -16.04
CA GLU A 27 -39.82 5.99 -17.35
C GLU A 27 -38.32 6.30 -17.38
N ILE A 28 -37.62 5.68 -18.32
CA ILE A 28 -36.25 6.02 -18.67
C ILE A 28 -36.30 7.38 -19.40
N PRO A 29 -35.68 8.45 -18.87
CA PRO A 29 -35.61 9.70 -19.61
C PRO A 29 -34.69 9.53 -20.83
N PRO A 30 -35.03 10.16 -21.98
CA PRO A 30 -34.26 10.00 -23.21
C PRO A 30 -32.87 10.62 -23.08
N ALA A 31 -31.88 9.96 -23.68
CA ALA A 31 -30.52 10.44 -23.84
C ALA A 31 -30.53 11.86 -24.44
N THR A 32 -30.09 12.83 -23.66
CA THR A 32 -29.96 14.23 -24.09
C THR A 32 -28.55 14.49 -24.58
N ALA A 33 -28.49 15.27 -25.67
CA ALA A 33 -27.40 15.44 -26.60
C ALA A 33 -26.05 15.93 -26.02
N THR A 34 -25.00 15.52 -26.72
CA THR A 34 -23.64 16.04 -26.72
C THR A 34 -23.61 17.57 -26.68
N GLN A 35 -23.07 18.15 -25.61
CA GLN A 35 -22.61 19.54 -25.62
C GLN A 35 -21.09 19.57 -25.83
N THR A 36 -20.69 20.13 -26.96
CA THR A 36 -19.33 20.58 -27.22
C THR A 36 -19.04 21.76 -26.27
N ALA A 37 -18.16 21.55 -25.30
CA ALA A 37 -17.65 22.64 -24.47
C ALA A 37 -16.73 23.52 -25.33
N VAL A 38 -17.18 24.75 -25.60
CA VAL A 38 -16.33 25.83 -26.12
C VAL A 38 -15.54 26.37 -24.94
N LEU A 39 -14.21 26.27 -25.00
CA LEU A 39 -13.29 26.89 -24.03
C LEU A 39 -13.53 28.40 -24.01
N ALA A 40 -14.02 28.91 -22.88
CA ALA A 40 -13.92 30.33 -22.55
C ALA A 40 -12.49 30.60 -22.07
N ILE A 41 -11.78 31.48 -22.79
CA ILE A 41 -10.48 32.00 -22.37
C ILE A 41 -10.74 33.00 -21.25
N GLU A 42 -10.52 32.56 -20.01
CA GLU A 42 -10.56 33.42 -18.85
C GLU A 42 -9.21 34.13 -18.72
N THR A 43 -9.22 35.46 -18.86
CA THR A 43 -8.02 36.30 -18.68
C THR A 43 -7.67 36.39 -17.21
N THR A 44 -6.54 35.78 -16.84
CA THR A 44 -5.95 35.78 -15.50
C THR A 44 -5.59 37.21 -15.04
N PRO A 45 -5.88 37.60 -13.79
CA PRO A 45 -5.28 38.79 -13.20
C PRO A 45 -3.79 38.54 -12.94
N ASN A 46 -2.97 39.49 -13.39
CA ASN A 46 -1.53 39.55 -13.18
C ASN A 46 -1.19 39.47 -11.67
N LYS A 47 -0.77 38.30 -11.19
CA LYS A 47 -0.20 38.13 -9.85
C LYS A 47 1.24 38.62 -9.86
N THR A 48 1.49 39.65 -9.05
CA THR A 48 2.82 40.13 -8.68
C THR A 48 3.69 38.96 -8.18
N PRO A 49 4.96 38.85 -8.60
CA PRO A 49 5.83 37.76 -8.17
C PRO A 49 6.13 37.88 -6.67
N THR A 50 5.58 36.97 -5.89
CA THR A 50 6.01 36.74 -4.50
C THR A 50 7.33 36.00 -4.56
N THR A 51 8.39 36.62 -4.03
CA THR A 51 9.72 36.04 -3.87
C THR A 51 9.63 34.72 -3.08
N SER A 52 10.09 33.62 -3.68
CA SER A 52 10.25 32.34 -2.98
C SER A 52 11.07 32.51 -1.69
N PRO A 53 10.68 31.88 -0.58
CA PRO A 53 11.51 31.83 0.60
C PRO A 53 12.83 31.15 0.23
N THR A 54 13.94 31.84 0.46
CA THR A 54 15.29 31.27 0.32
C THR A 54 15.45 30.24 1.43
N THR A 55 15.47 28.95 1.09
CA THR A 55 15.78 27.87 2.01
C THR A 55 17.14 28.15 2.66
N PRO A 56 17.24 28.20 4.01
CA PRO A 56 18.52 28.37 4.68
C PRO A 56 19.50 27.27 4.24
N PRO A 57 20.79 27.57 4.03
CA PRO A 57 21.77 26.54 3.78
C PRO A 57 21.78 25.55 4.96
N LEU A 58 21.65 24.25 4.64
CA LEU A 58 21.81 23.15 5.58
C LEU A 58 23.11 23.37 6.36
N THR A 59 22.96 23.74 7.63
CA THR A 59 24.09 23.87 8.54
C THR A 59 24.63 22.47 8.76
N ALA A 60 25.91 22.24 8.46
CA ALA A 60 26.52 20.93 8.62
C ALA A 60 26.27 20.40 10.04
N THR A 61 25.52 19.31 10.14
CA THR A 61 25.23 18.63 11.40
C THR A 61 26.57 18.26 12.06
N PRO A 62 26.82 18.68 13.31
CA PRO A 62 28.05 18.31 14.01
C PRO A 62 28.17 16.78 14.02
N LYS A 63 29.36 16.28 13.64
CA LYS A 63 29.67 14.85 13.67
C LYS A 63 29.47 14.34 15.11
N PRO A 64 28.56 13.37 15.37
CA PRO A 64 28.34 12.85 16.72
C PRO A 64 29.65 12.29 17.23
N THR A 65 30.20 12.91 18.28
CA THR A 65 31.45 12.50 18.92
C THR A 65 31.18 11.57 20.11
N ALA A 66 29.92 11.34 20.45
CA ALA A 66 29.49 10.43 21.51
C ALA A 66 29.41 8.98 20.99
N THR A 67 29.85 8.05 21.82
CA THR A 67 29.56 6.62 21.63
C THR A 67 28.03 6.42 21.65
N PRO A 68 27.44 5.70 20.68
CA PRO A 68 26.00 5.43 20.67
C PRO A 68 25.55 4.79 21.99
N ILE A 69 24.48 5.31 22.59
CA ILE A 69 23.88 4.74 23.80
C ILE A 69 23.06 3.52 23.36
N PRO A 70 23.32 2.31 23.88
CA PRO A 70 22.53 1.14 23.53
C PRO A 70 21.14 1.19 24.19
N PRO A 71 20.13 0.49 23.63
CA PRO A 71 18.86 0.21 24.29
C PRO A 71 19.01 -0.28 25.73
N TYR A 72 18.21 0.23 26.66
CA TYR A 72 18.16 -0.22 28.05
C TYR A 72 16.74 -0.16 28.60
N ALA A 73 16.45 -1.03 29.58
CA ALA A 73 15.12 -1.13 30.17
C ALA A 73 14.79 0.13 30.98
N GLY A 74 13.54 0.60 30.87
CA GLY A 74 13.10 1.85 31.50
C GLY A 74 13.67 3.14 30.88
N ALA A 75 14.20 3.06 29.65
CA ALA A 75 14.53 4.27 28.89
C ALA A 75 13.28 5.16 28.72
N PRO A 76 13.42 6.49 28.76
CA PRO A 76 12.28 7.39 28.59
C PRO A 76 11.85 7.46 27.13
N VAL A 77 10.58 7.84 26.90
CA VAL A 77 10.11 8.27 25.58
C VAL A 77 10.88 9.53 25.16
N CYS A 78 11.30 9.60 23.89
CA CYS A 78 11.97 10.76 23.35
C CYS A 78 11.07 12.00 23.40
N PRO A 79 11.63 13.19 23.72
CA PRO A 79 10.87 14.44 23.66
C PRO A 79 10.31 14.69 22.24
N PRO A 80 9.10 15.29 22.10
CA PRO A 80 8.50 15.55 20.79
C PRO A 80 9.37 16.36 19.84
N GLU A 81 10.23 17.25 20.35
CA GLU A 81 11.17 18.03 19.55
C GLU A 81 12.28 17.19 18.88
N GLN A 82 12.46 15.94 19.31
CA GLN A 82 13.37 14.97 18.69
C GLN A 82 12.68 14.09 17.65
N HIS A 83 11.38 14.29 17.45
CA HIS A 83 10.58 13.58 16.45
C HIS A 83 10.31 14.50 15.26
N ASN A 84 10.61 14.03 14.05
CA ASN A 84 10.40 14.75 12.81
C ASN A 84 9.54 13.89 11.88
N ASP A 85 8.31 14.35 11.62
CA ASP A 85 7.31 13.63 10.82
C ASP A 85 7.71 13.39 9.35
N HIS A 86 8.87 13.88 8.91
CA HIS A 86 9.40 13.66 7.57
C HIS A 86 10.72 12.89 7.54
N ALA A 87 11.29 12.54 8.70
CA ALA A 87 12.51 11.76 8.80
C ALA A 87 12.20 10.32 9.21
N TRP A 88 12.94 9.37 8.67
CA TRP A 88 12.87 8.00 9.15
C TRP A 88 13.58 7.93 10.50
N HIS A 89 13.04 7.09 11.37
CA HIS A 89 13.73 6.67 12.59
C HIS A 89 13.41 5.21 12.88
N SER A 90 14.39 4.54 13.50
CA SER A 90 14.14 3.27 14.19
C SER A 90 13.36 3.54 15.48
N LEU A 91 13.01 2.48 16.22
CA LEU A 91 12.35 2.64 17.53
C LEU A 91 13.27 3.28 18.59
N TRP A 92 14.60 3.22 18.42
CA TRP A 92 15.59 3.73 19.37
C TRP A 92 16.29 4.98 18.86
N ASN A 93 16.44 5.98 19.72
CA ASN A 93 17.34 7.11 19.50
C ASN A 93 18.62 6.95 20.33
N SER A 94 19.67 6.44 19.69
CA SER A 94 20.97 6.19 20.34
C SER A 94 21.77 7.44 20.70
N GLU A 95 21.42 8.60 20.16
CA GLU A 95 22.08 9.87 20.50
C GLU A 95 21.61 10.37 21.86
N TYR A 96 20.31 10.24 22.15
CA TYR A 96 19.69 10.73 23.38
C TYR A 96 19.39 9.64 24.42
N GLY A 97 19.54 8.37 24.05
CA GLY A 97 19.27 7.25 24.95
C GLY A 97 17.80 7.15 25.34
N CYS A 98 16.90 7.41 24.38
CA CYS A 98 15.44 7.39 24.52
C CYS A 98 14.80 6.57 23.39
N HIS A 99 13.54 6.19 23.54
CA HIS A 99 12.80 5.45 22.51
C HIS A 99 11.64 6.27 21.95
N TYR A 100 11.26 5.99 20.70
CA TYR A 100 10.03 6.54 20.11
C TYR A 100 8.83 5.67 20.50
N THR A 101 7.62 6.19 20.28
CA THR A 101 6.35 5.47 20.52
C THR A 101 5.89 4.67 19.30
N HIS A 102 6.63 4.76 18.20
CA HIS A 102 6.42 4.01 16.96
C HIS A 102 7.74 3.90 16.20
N GLU A 103 7.72 3.16 15.10
CA GLU A 103 8.87 2.97 14.22
C GLU A 103 8.43 2.92 12.76
N HIS A 104 9.39 3.09 11.84
CA HIS A 104 9.14 3.11 10.39
C HIS A 104 9.77 1.91 9.65
N HIS A 105 10.04 0.84 10.37
CA HIS A 105 10.59 -0.44 9.95
C HIS A 105 12.02 -0.29 9.40
N ALA A 106 12.28 -0.84 8.22
CA ALA A 106 13.62 -0.89 7.64
C ALA A 106 14.14 0.53 7.34
N ASN A 107 15.46 0.72 7.47
CA ASN A 107 16.07 1.99 7.08
C ASN A 107 16.05 2.11 5.55
N PRO A 108 15.39 3.13 4.96
CA PRO A 108 15.36 3.27 3.51
C PRO A 108 16.75 3.47 2.90
N HIS A 109 17.70 4.04 3.65
CA HIS A 109 19.07 4.28 3.18
C HIS A 109 19.88 2.99 2.99
N ASP A 110 19.41 1.86 3.50
CA ASP A 110 20.11 0.56 3.34
C ASP A 110 20.23 0.15 1.87
N LEU A 111 19.41 0.71 0.97
CA LEU A 111 19.45 0.45 -0.48
C LEU A 111 19.85 1.68 -1.33
N ASP A 112 20.43 2.73 -0.74
CA ASP A 112 20.89 3.91 -1.48
C ASP A 112 22.01 3.60 -2.48
N ASP A 113 22.81 2.57 -2.25
CA ASP A 113 23.82 2.10 -3.20
C ASP A 113 23.21 1.53 -4.49
N ILE A 114 21.95 1.09 -4.44
CA ILE A 114 21.21 0.56 -5.60
C ILE A 114 20.31 1.64 -6.22
N PHE A 115 19.53 2.33 -5.38
CA PHE A 115 18.48 3.22 -5.84
C PHE A 115 18.86 4.71 -5.81
N GLY A 116 19.94 5.07 -5.11
CA GLY A 116 20.29 6.46 -4.86
C GLY A 116 19.28 7.17 -3.95
N THR A 117 19.43 8.49 -3.85
CA THR A 117 18.69 9.36 -2.91
C THR A 117 17.59 10.19 -3.56
N GLN A 118 17.30 9.96 -4.84
CA GLN A 118 16.41 10.81 -5.65
C GLN A 118 14.98 10.89 -5.08
N TYR A 119 14.46 9.78 -4.54
CA TYR A 119 13.15 9.72 -3.91
C TYR A 119 12.98 10.79 -2.82
N TYR A 120 13.99 10.98 -1.96
CA TYR A 120 13.89 11.91 -0.82
C TYR A 120 13.64 13.35 -1.27
N THR A 121 14.13 13.72 -2.46
CA THR A 121 13.87 15.03 -3.06
C THR A 121 12.43 15.13 -3.57
N TRP A 122 11.89 14.08 -4.18
CA TRP A 122 10.53 14.06 -4.70
C TRP A 122 9.46 14.00 -3.59
N ALA A 123 9.74 13.22 -2.54
CA ALA A 123 8.87 13.08 -1.38
C ALA A 123 8.93 14.29 -0.43
N GLY A 124 10.03 15.04 -0.46
CA GLY A 124 10.30 16.11 0.50
C GLY A 124 10.77 15.59 1.87
N GLY A 125 11.18 14.33 1.95
CA GLY A 125 11.60 13.66 3.18
C GLY A 125 11.86 12.16 2.98
N GLU A 126 12.21 11.49 4.07
CA GLU A 126 12.37 10.03 4.15
C GLU A 126 11.03 9.34 4.46
N ILE A 127 10.09 10.07 5.05
CA ILE A 127 8.74 9.64 5.39
C ILE A 127 7.70 10.55 4.72
N SER A 128 6.60 9.92 4.29
CA SER A 128 5.50 10.54 3.55
C SER A 128 5.88 11.01 2.15
N TYR A 129 4.90 11.57 1.45
CA TYR A 129 5.02 12.11 0.10
C TYR A 129 3.82 13.02 -0.26
N PRO A 130 3.94 13.86 -1.30
CA PRO A 130 2.87 14.74 -1.76
C PRO A 130 1.61 14.04 -2.31
N TRP A 131 1.68 12.75 -2.62
CA TRP A 131 0.55 11.93 -3.11
C TRP A 131 -0.08 11.06 -2.01
N GLN A 132 0.03 11.48 -0.76
CA GLN A 132 -0.57 10.78 0.37
C GLN A 132 -2.09 10.71 0.31
N THR A 133 -2.66 9.72 0.99
CA THR A 133 -4.11 9.70 1.20
C THR A 133 -4.53 10.78 2.20
N PHE A 134 -5.84 10.96 2.37
CA PHE A 134 -6.41 11.95 3.26
C PHE A 134 -7.80 11.53 3.71
N SER A 135 -8.21 11.97 4.90
CA SER A 135 -9.57 11.75 5.39
C SER A 135 -10.58 12.63 4.65
N GLY A 136 -11.87 12.27 4.70
CA GLY A 136 -12.94 13.14 4.18
C GLY A 136 -12.94 13.34 2.66
N ALA A 137 -12.18 12.52 1.93
CA ALA A 137 -12.25 12.48 0.48
C ALA A 137 -13.70 12.19 0.05
N GLY A 138 -14.27 13.03 -0.81
CA GLY A 138 -15.61 12.78 -1.36
C GLY A 138 -15.68 11.42 -2.10
N ALA A 139 -16.84 11.05 -2.63
CA ALA A 139 -17.03 9.74 -3.28
C ALA A 139 -15.97 9.40 -4.36
N ASN A 140 -15.35 10.42 -4.97
CA ASN A 140 -14.35 10.27 -6.02
C ASN A 140 -12.89 10.39 -5.53
N PHE A 141 -12.68 10.64 -4.24
CA PHE A 141 -11.37 10.81 -3.62
C PHE A 141 -10.47 11.88 -4.28
N GLU A 142 -11.03 12.86 -4.98
CA GLU A 142 -10.27 13.75 -5.87
C GLU A 142 -9.36 14.75 -5.12
N GLN A 143 -9.86 15.36 -4.04
CA GLN A 143 -9.16 16.39 -3.27
C GLN A 143 -9.47 16.27 -1.76
N PRO A 144 -8.51 16.61 -0.88
CA PRO A 144 -8.76 16.69 0.56
C PRO A 144 -9.82 17.74 0.86
N ALA A 145 -10.71 17.44 1.82
CA ALA A 145 -11.58 18.45 2.37
C ALA A 145 -10.74 19.56 3.05
N PRO A 146 -11.21 20.82 3.13
CA PRO A 146 -10.44 21.91 3.72
C PRO A 146 -9.97 21.68 5.17
N ASP A 147 -10.67 20.82 5.91
CA ASP A 147 -10.40 20.39 7.28
C ASP A 147 -9.98 18.92 7.37
N ALA A 148 -9.76 18.26 6.22
CA ALA A 148 -9.21 16.91 6.19
C ALA A 148 -7.81 16.92 6.77
N CYS A 149 -7.54 15.94 7.61
CA CYS A 149 -6.18 15.69 8.03
C CYS A 149 -5.48 14.87 6.95
N LEU A 150 -4.31 15.33 6.53
CA LEU A 150 -3.45 14.53 5.68
C LEU A 150 -2.94 13.32 6.47
N GLU A 151 -2.57 12.28 5.73
CA GLU A 151 -2.10 11.05 6.30
C GLU A 151 -0.86 11.23 7.18
N ASN A 152 0.09 12.08 6.80
CA ASN A 152 1.23 12.42 7.65
C ASN A 152 0.77 13.14 8.92
N ASP A 153 -0.07 14.17 8.80
CA ASP A 153 -0.43 15.04 9.92
C ASP A 153 -1.14 14.30 11.06
N CYS A 154 -1.95 13.27 10.76
CA CYS A 154 -2.72 12.54 11.78
C CYS A 154 -2.35 11.07 11.93
N LYS A 155 -1.63 10.50 10.97
CA LYS A 155 -1.39 9.07 10.89
C LYS A 155 0.08 8.77 10.55
N HIS A 156 0.99 9.69 10.81
CA HIS A 156 2.43 9.56 10.55
C HIS A 156 3.00 8.18 10.94
N ALA A 157 2.66 7.69 12.14
CA ALA A 157 3.14 6.40 12.66
C ALA A 157 2.80 5.17 11.77
N GLY A 158 1.86 5.33 10.83
CA GLY A 158 1.47 4.32 9.85
C GLY A 158 2.43 4.19 8.66
N TYR A 159 3.39 5.09 8.46
CA TYR A 159 4.37 4.93 7.38
C TYR A 159 5.40 3.86 7.71
N LYS A 160 5.50 2.82 6.89
CA LYS A 160 6.49 1.74 7.05
C LYS A 160 7.34 1.59 5.80
N TRP A 161 8.64 1.36 6.01
CA TRP A 161 9.56 0.93 4.97
C TRP A 161 9.84 -0.56 5.10
N LEU A 162 9.65 -1.29 4.01
CA LEU A 162 10.10 -2.68 3.92
C LEU A 162 11.07 -2.82 2.75
N ILE A 163 12.11 -3.63 2.96
CA ILE A 163 13.17 -3.82 1.98
C ILE A 163 13.33 -5.29 1.59
N VAL A 164 13.76 -5.48 0.36
CA VAL A 164 14.22 -6.75 -0.21
C VAL A 164 15.58 -6.47 -0.82
N ARG A 165 16.55 -7.33 -0.53
CA ARG A 165 17.89 -7.26 -1.13
C ARG A 165 18.31 -8.64 -1.62
N ASP A 166 18.98 -8.66 -2.76
CA ASP A 166 19.63 -9.86 -3.32
C ASP A 166 18.71 -11.10 -3.42
N ALA A 167 17.42 -10.86 -3.71
CA ALA A 167 16.46 -11.94 -3.93
C ALA A 167 16.84 -12.75 -5.17
N ASN A 168 16.61 -14.06 -5.11
CA ASN A 168 16.95 -14.94 -6.21
C ASN A 168 16.12 -14.64 -7.47
N CYS A 169 16.79 -14.58 -8.62
CA CYS A 169 16.21 -14.31 -9.94
C CYS A 169 16.25 -15.53 -10.88
N ASP A 170 16.18 -16.73 -10.33
CA ASP A 170 16.15 -17.95 -11.15
C ASP A 170 14.74 -18.23 -11.67
N ALA A 171 14.66 -18.68 -12.93
CA ALA A 171 13.41 -19.07 -13.57
C ALA A 171 12.73 -20.28 -12.89
N ASP A 172 13.45 -21.01 -12.03
CA ASP A 172 13.06 -22.35 -11.57
C ASP A 172 12.21 -22.37 -10.28
N SER A 173 11.93 -21.22 -9.65
CA SER A 173 11.22 -21.20 -8.36
C SER A 173 9.98 -20.31 -8.39
N THR A 174 8.78 -20.88 -8.54
CA THR A 174 7.46 -20.24 -8.28
C THR A 174 7.06 -18.98 -9.07
N PHE A 175 7.96 -18.33 -9.81
CA PHE A 175 7.73 -17.10 -10.57
C PHE A 175 7.09 -17.38 -11.94
N VAL A 176 7.64 -18.33 -12.69
CA VAL A 176 7.19 -18.69 -14.05
C VAL A 176 5.77 -19.26 -14.05
N THR A 177 5.37 -19.99 -13.00
CA THR A 177 4.02 -20.57 -12.89
C THR A 177 2.90 -19.53 -12.68
N ASN A 178 3.25 -18.26 -12.42
CA ASN A 178 2.28 -17.18 -12.18
C ASN A 178 2.30 -16.09 -13.29
N GLY A 179 2.86 -16.41 -14.46
CA GLY A 179 2.84 -15.52 -15.63
C GLY A 179 3.72 -14.27 -15.50
N ALA A 180 4.73 -14.30 -14.62
CA ALA A 180 5.82 -13.32 -14.63
C ALA A 180 6.88 -13.73 -15.65
N ASN A 181 7.40 -12.75 -16.39
CA ASN A 181 8.46 -12.95 -17.39
C ASN A 181 9.83 -12.44 -16.90
N ASN A 182 9.82 -11.73 -15.77
CA ASN A 182 10.94 -11.05 -15.15
C ASN A 182 10.87 -11.25 -13.63
N CYS A 183 11.95 -10.95 -12.92
CA CYS A 183 12.04 -11.01 -11.46
C CYS A 183 12.31 -9.60 -10.87
N ILE A 184 12.16 -9.47 -9.56
CA ILE A 184 12.67 -8.34 -8.78
C ILE A 184 13.68 -8.90 -7.79
N THR A 185 14.92 -8.44 -7.87
CA THR A 185 16.01 -8.86 -6.96
C THR A 185 16.06 -7.98 -5.71
N ASP A 186 15.67 -6.71 -5.82
CA ASP A 186 15.76 -5.74 -4.74
C ASP A 186 14.61 -4.78 -4.84
N ALA A 187 14.11 -4.37 -3.68
CA ALA A 187 13.08 -3.37 -3.59
C ALA A 187 13.17 -2.64 -2.26
N ARG A 188 12.79 -1.36 -2.25
CA ARG A 188 12.31 -0.71 -1.03
C ARG A 188 10.91 -0.18 -1.29
N VAL A 189 10.02 -0.43 -0.35
CA VAL A 189 8.61 -0.06 -0.42
C VAL A 189 8.30 0.77 0.80
N GLN A 190 7.93 2.03 0.59
CA GLN A 190 7.24 2.81 1.60
C GLN A 190 5.76 2.62 1.40
N MET A 191 5.06 2.22 2.43
CA MET A 191 3.60 2.18 2.45
C MET A 191 3.10 3.00 3.62
N HIS A 192 1.94 3.61 3.45
CA HIS A 192 1.15 3.95 4.62
C HIS A 192 0.24 2.79 4.96
N GLY A 193 0.63 2.02 5.97
CA GLY A 193 -0.12 0.88 6.46
C GLY A 193 -0.14 0.95 7.98
N ILE A 194 -1.20 1.52 8.54
CA ILE A 194 -1.48 1.33 9.97
C ILE A 194 -1.87 -0.14 10.13
N PHE A 195 -0.93 -0.98 10.51
CA PHE A 195 -1.14 -2.41 10.78
C PHE A 195 -1.92 -2.63 12.08
N ALA A 196 -3.09 -2.02 12.12
CA ALA A 196 -4.10 -2.11 13.15
C ALA A 196 -5.46 -1.88 12.49
N GLN A 197 -6.52 -1.86 13.29
CA GLN A 197 -7.88 -1.76 12.76
C GLN A 197 -8.11 -0.57 11.80
N PRO A 198 -7.65 0.66 12.09
CA PRO A 198 -7.89 1.77 11.18
C PRO A 198 -7.30 1.56 9.77
N GLY A 199 -6.14 0.91 9.65
CA GLY A 199 -5.57 0.64 8.34
C GLY A 199 -6.27 -0.51 7.63
N ALA A 200 -6.68 -1.55 8.33
CA ALA A 200 -7.39 -2.65 7.68
C ALA A 200 -8.85 -2.36 7.34
N LEU A 201 -9.45 -1.28 7.86
CA LEU A 201 -10.69 -0.71 7.31
C LEU A 201 -10.42 0.23 6.12
N THR A 202 -9.20 0.73 5.95
CA THR A 202 -8.83 1.64 4.85
C THR A 202 -8.50 0.86 3.57
N ARG A 203 -9.29 1.02 2.51
CA ARG A 203 -9.10 0.25 1.26
C ARG A 203 -7.89 0.73 0.45
N PHE A 204 -7.72 2.04 0.33
CA PHE A 204 -6.67 2.66 -0.46
C PHE A 204 -5.54 3.12 0.44
N HIS A 205 -4.33 2.68 0.12
CA HIS A 205 -3.12 3.05 0.83
C HIS A 205 -2.17 3.73 -0.13
N SER A 206 -1.57 4.84 0.29
CA SER A 206 -0.53 5.42 -0.52
C SER A 206 0.77 4.62 -0.41
N VAL A 207 1.56 4.68 -1.47
CA VAL A 207 2.78 3.89 -1.62
C VAL A 207 3.84 4.66 -2.39
N TRP A 208 5.08 4.24 -2.15
CA TRP A 208 6.22 4.41 -3.04
C TRP A 208 6.99 3.10 -3.17
N ILE A 209 7.43 2.76 -4.37
CA ILE A 209 8.16 1.53 -4.68
C ILE A 209 9.36 1.87 -5.56
N GLU A 210 10.54 1.43 -5.13
CA GLU A 210 11.72 1.32 -5.98
C GLU A 210 12.08 -0.16 -6.12
N ALA A 211 12.40 -0.60 -7.34
CA ALA A 211 12.68 -2.00 -7.63
C ALA A 211 13.78 -2.16 -8.68
N ARG A 212 14.72 -3.07 -8.43
CA ARG A 212 15.67 -3.58 -9.43
C ARG A 212 15.01 -4.74 -10.16
N VAL A 213 14.63 -4.49 -11.41
CA VAL A 213 13.84 -5.40 -12.24
C VAL A 213 14.75 -6.09 -13.24
N CYS A 214 14.82 -7.42 -13.23
CA CYS A 214 15.70 -8.17 -14.11
C CYS A 214 14.94 -9.18 -14.97
N GLN A 215 15.45 -9.43 -16.18
CA GLN A 215 15.09 -10.65 -16.90
C GLN A 215 15.52 -11.87 -16.09
N PHE A 216 14.81 -13.00 -16.23
CA PHE A 216 15.20 -14.23 -15.53
C PHE A 216 16.65 -14.62 -15.80
N GLY A 217 17.32 -15.12 -14.76
CA GLY A 217 18.77 -15.34 -14.74
C GLY A 217 19.59 -14.11 -14.33
N GLY A 218 18.95 -12.97 -14.04
CA GLY A 218 19.55 -11.83 -13.35
C GLY A 218 20.63 -11.05 -14.11
N LYS A 219 20.85 -11.33 -15.40
CA LYS A 219 21.97 -10.76 -16.17
C LYS A 219 21.70 -9.37 -16.73
N VAL A 220 20.43 -9.04 -16.98
CA VAL A 220 20.02 -7.76 -17.56
C VAL A 220 18.93 -7.18 -16.69
N CYS A 221 19.20 -6.03 -16.12
CA CYS A 221 18.33 -5.37 -15.15
C CYS A 221 18.12 -3.89 -15.52
N GLY A 222 16.99 -3.37 -15.08
CA GLY A 222 16.66 -1.95 -15.03
C GLY A 222 16.20 -1.53 -13.64
N ILE A 223 15.96 -0.24 -13.46
CA ILE A 223 15.43 0.31 -12.22
C ILE A 223 14.05 0.90 -12.48
N TYR A 224 13.09 0.56 -11.64
CA TYR A 224 11.80 1.21 -11.57
C TYR A 224 11.69 2.02 -10.28
N ARG A 225 11.11 3.22 -10.34
CA ARG A 225 10.75 4.08 -9.22
C ARG A 225 9.39 4.68 -9.49
N GLY A 226 8.45 4.58 -8.55
CA GLY A 226 7.12 5.15 -8.72
C GLY A 226 6.22 4.83 -7.53
N GLY A 227 5.01 5.38 -7.52
CA GLY A 227 4.10 5.21 -6.41
C GLY A 227 2.66 5.55 -6.75
N GLY A 228 1.94 6.07 -5.76
CA GLY A 228 0.55 6.48 -5.90
C GLY A 228 -0.32 5.83 -4.84
N HIS A 229 -1.55 5.48 -5.18
CA HIS A 229 -2.52 4.82 -4.31
C HIS A 229 -2.74 3.38 -4.76
N LEU A 230 -2.61 2.46 -3.82
CA LEU A 230 -2.88 1.05 -4.02
C LEU A 230 -4.19 0.67 -3.35
N ASP A 231 -5.05 0.02 -4.12
CA ASP A 231 -6.23 -0.66 -3.62
C ASP A 231 -5.80 -2.00 -3.02
N LEU A 232 -5.95 -2.17 -1.70
CA LEU A 232 -5.77 -3.45 -1.02
C LEU A 232 -7.09 -4.24 -0.94
N GLY A 233 -8.12 -3.78 -1.63
CA GLY A 233 -9.36 -4.49 -1.95
C GLY A 233 -10.12 -5.01 -0.76
N ARG A 234 -10.70 -6.20 -0.92
CA ARG A 234 -11.70 -6.73 0.02
C ARG A 234 -11.10 -7.06 1.37
N LEU A 235 -11.87 -6.75 2.42
CA LEU A 235 -11.57 -7.13 3.79
C LEU A 235 -12.06 -8.56 4.05
N ASN A 236 -11.22 -9.42 4.62
CA ASN A 236 -11.54 -10.82 4.90
C ASN A 236 -11.26 -11.18 6.35
N ILE A 237 -12.31 -11.26 7.16
CA ILE A 237 -12.21 -11.43 8.61
C ILE A 237 -13.36 -12.30 9.13
N PRO A 238 -13.04 -13.45 9.77
CA PRO A 238 -11.75 -14.15 9.70
C PRO A 238 -11.39 -14.52 8.26
N ARG A 239 -10.15 -15.00 8.03
CA ARG A 239 -9.65 -15.45 6.73
C ARG A 239 -10.72 -16.22 5.93
N GLY A 240 -11.03 -15.69 4.74
CA GLY A 240 -12.00 -16.26 3.80
C GLY A 240 -13.42 -15.69 3.91
N ILE A 241 -13.76 -14.98 4.97
CA ILE A 241 -15.08 -14.36 5.17
C ILE A 241 -15.02 -12.89 4.74
N TYR A 242 -15.73 -12.54 3.67
CA TYR A 242 -15.83 -11.16 3.20
C TYR A 242 -16.59 -10.29 4.21
N VAL A 243 -16.02 -9.14 4.57
CA VAL A 243 -16.70 -8.06 5.30
C VAL A 243 -16.85 -6.88 4.34
N PRO A 244 -18.07 -6.57 3.86
CA PRO A 244 -18.28 -5.46 2.95
C PRO A 244 -18.09 -4.13 3.66
N LEU A 245 -17.32 -3.23 3.06
CA LEU A 245 -17.15 -1.86 3.51
C LEU A 245 -17.94 -0.87 2.65
N PRO A 246 -18.27 0.31 3.17
CA PRO A 246 -18.84 1.39 2.36
C PRO A 246 -17.98 1.70 1.13
N GLY A 247 -18.59 1.67 -0.06
CA GLY A 247 -17.90 1.95 -1.32
C GLY A 247 -17.16 0.75 -1.95
N ASP A 248 -17.28 -0.45 -1.37
CA ASP A 248 -16.75 -1.65 -2.01
C ASP A 248 -17.48 -1.94 -3.33
N PRO A 249 -16.76 -2.36 -4.40
CA PRO A 249 -17.38 -2.76 -5.65
C PRO A 249 -18.25 -4.01 -5.42
N PRO A 250 -19.46 -4.09 -6.01
CA PRO A 250 -20.33 -5.26 -5.87
C PRO A 250 -19.65 -6.59 -6.24
N GLU A 251 -18.66 -6.55 -7.12
CA GLU A 251 -17.90 -7.72 -7.59
C GLU A 251 -17.07 -8.38 -6.48
N PHE A 252 -16.71 -7.66 -5.41
CA PHE A 252 -15.99 -8.24 -4.28
C PHE A 252 -16.77 -9.36 -3.61
N ALA A 253 -18.10 -9.26 -3.54
CA ALA A 253 -18.97 -10.29 -2.97
C ALA A 253 -19.00 -11.58 -3.81
N ALA A 254 -18.75 -11.49 -5.12
CA ALA A 254 -18.85 -12.61 -6.05
C ALA A 254 -17.50 -13.27 -6.39
N SER A 255 -16.38 -12.60 -6.10
CA SER A 255 -15.03 -13.13 -6.39
C SER A 255 -14.46 -13.90 -5.19
N PRO A 256 -13.68 -14.98 -5.39
CA PRO A 256 -12.84 -15.52 -4.33
C PRO A 256 -11.74 -14.50 -3.92
N PRO A 257 -11.28 -14.50 -2.65
CA PRO A 257 -10.29 -13.57 -2.14
C PRO A 257 -9.02 -13.50 -2.98
N GLU A 258 -8.52 -14.64 -3.44
CA GLU A 258 -7.20 -14.78 -4.05
C GLU A 258 -7.13 -14.21 -5.49
N LYS A 259 -8.29 -13.90 -6.09
CA LYS A 259 -8.37 -13.34 -7.44
C LYS A 259 -8.42 -11.82 -7.46
N GLN A 260 -8.46 -11.17 -6.31
CA GLN A 260 -8.56 -9.72 -6.17
C GLN A 260 -7.51 -9.20 -5.18
N PRO A 261 -7.27 -7.88 -5.13
CA PRO A 261 -6.62 -7.27 -4.00
C PRO A 261 -7.37 -7.63 -2.70
N TYR A 262 -6.63 -7.88 -1.63
CA TYR A 262 -7.23 -8.29 -0.37
C TYR A 262 -6.45 -7.78 0.84
N ARG A 263 -7.18 -7.66 1.94
CA ARG A 263 -6.70 -7.62 3.32
C ARG A 263 -7.29 -8.85 4.01
N ILE A 264 -6.45 -9.77 4.45
CA ILE A 264 -6.85 -11.01 5.12
C ILE A 264 -6.29 -10.99 6.53
N HIS A 265 -7.16 -11.22 7.51
CA HIS A 265 -6.79 -11.30 8.91
C HIS A 265 -7.14 -12.65 9.52
N GLY A 266 -6.43 -13.00 10.59
CA GLY A 266 -6.75 -14.16 11.42
C GLY A 266 -8.15 -14.11 12.04
N ALA A 267 -8.59 -15.22 12.62
CA ALA A 267 -9.72 -15.20 13.53
C ALA A 267 -9.33 -14.56 14.87
N PRO A 268 -10.26 -13.95 15.62
CA PRO A 268 -9.97 -13.49 16.98
C PRO A 268 -9.34 -14.59 17.83
N GLY A 269 -8.20 -14.31 18.46
CA GLY A 269 -7.43 -15.26 19.27
C GLY A 269 -6.51 -16.21 18.49
N ASP A 270 -6.61 -16.22 17.16
CA ASP A 270 -5.64 -16.89 16.30
C ASP A 270 -4.55 -15.84 15.99
N ARG A 271 -3.34 -16.02 16.54
CA ARG A 271 -2.16 -15.13 16.36
C ARG A 271 -1.60 -15.22 14.93
N VAL A 272 -2.47 -15.08 13.95
CA VAL A 272 -2.19 -15.40 12.55
C VAL A 272 -1.47 -14.26 11.88
N LEU A 273 -0.63 -14.65 10.93
CA LEU A 273 -0.03 -13.81 9.93
C LEU A 273 -1.11 -13.13 9.06
N ASP A 274 -1.31 -11.85 9.27
CA ASP A 274 -2.11 -11.00 8.41
C ASP A 274 -1.45 -10.88 7.04
N SER A 275 -2.27 -10.70 6.01
CA SER A 275 -1.79 -10.70 4.62
C SER A 275 -2.54 -9.65 3.83
N TRP A 276 -1.85 -8.61 3.39
CA TRP A 276 -2.42 -7.59 2.53
C TRP A 276 -1.76 -7.64 1.16
N GLN A 277 -2.51 -7.52 0.07
CA GLN A 277 -1.97 -7.41 -1.28
C GLN A 277 -2.79 -6.47 -2.16
N SER A 278 -2.12 -5.77 -3.06
CA SER A 278 -2.72 -4.96 -4.12
C SER A 278 -2.86 -5.66 -5.48
N GLU A 279 -2.46 -6.94 -5.59
CA GLU A 279 -2.31 -7.56 -6.91
C GLU A 279 -3.67 -7.92 -7.52
N GLY A 280 -3.78 -7.73 -8.84
CA GLY A 280 -5.01 -8.04 -9.56
C GLY A 280 -6.06 -6.93 -9.45
N ASN A 281 -5.66 -5.72 -9.08
CA ASN A 281 -6.55 -4.56 -9.07
C ASN A 281 -7.11 -4.29 -10.48
N GLN A 282 -8.37 -4.63 -10.68
CA GLN A 282 -9.12 -4.36 -11.91
C GLN A 282 -10.01 -3.12 -11.78
N PHE A 283 -10.23 -2.61 -10.57
CA PHE A 283 -11.25 -1.61 -10.28
C PHE A 283 -10.80 -0.18 -10.52
N ASN A 284 -9.48 0.07 -10.55
CA ASN A 284 -8.94 1.39 -10.83
C ASN A 284 -8.44 1.56 -12.26
N LEU A 285 -8.65 0.57 -13.15
CA LEU A 285 -8.14 0.61 -14.52
C LEU A 285 -9.02 1.50 -15.39
N ILE A 286 -8.45 2.55 -15.98
CA ILE A 286 -9.11 3.33 -17.03
C ILE A 286 -8.78 2.66 -18.38
N PRO A 287 -9.76 2.10 -19.11
CA PRO A 287 -9.50 1.45 -20.38
C PRO A 287 -8.84 2.40 -21.39
N GLY A 288 -7.76 1.93 -22.04
CA GLY A 288 -7.10 2.66 -23.13
C GLY A 288 -6.07 3.71 -22.70
N VAL A 289 -5.84 3.89 -21.40
CA VAL A 289 -4.79 4.79 -20.90
C VAL A 289 -3.51 4.00 -20.64
N PRO A 290 -2.34 4.42 -21.17
CA PRO A 290 -1.08 3.76 -20.88
C PRO A 290 -0.74 3.84 -19.38
N ARG A 291 -0.55 2.68 -18.75
CA ARG A 291 -0.39 2.58 -17.30
C ARG A 291 0.84 1.77 -16.91
N LEU A 292 1.58 2.30 -15.96
CA LEU A 292 2.62 1.56 -15.24
C LEU A 292 1.99 0.97 -13.99
N MET A 293 2.00 -0.36 -13.85
CA MET A 293 1.34 -1.01 -12.72
C MET A 293 2.37 -1.47 -11.70
N VAL A 294 2.14 -1.12 -10.44
CA VAL A 294 2.97 -1.57 -9.32
C VAL A 294 2.12 -2.09 -8.18
N GLY A 295 2.77 -2.76 -7.25
CA GLY A 295 2.20 -2.99 -5.94
C GLY A 295 3.01 -3.95 -5.10
N TYR A 296 2.48 -4.23 -3.92
CA TYR A 296 3.11 -5.05 -2.92
C TYR A 296 2.11 -6.02 -2.27
N GLY A 297 2.67 -7.05 -1.66
CA GLY A 297 2.03 -7.90 -0.67
C GLY A 297 2.87 -7.93 0.59
N VAL A 298 2.24 -7.68 1.73
CA VAL A 298 2.90 -7.64 3.04
C VAL A 298 2.26 -8.64 3.99
N HIS A 299 3.11 -9.32 4.75
CA HIS A 299 2.72 -10.08 5.91
C HIS A 299 3.04 -9.28 7.16
N VAL A 300 2.11 -9.31 8.12
CA VAL A 300 2.28 -8.65 9.41
C VAL A 300 1.76 -9.59 10.49
N ARG A 301 2.47 -9.71 11.61
CA ARG A 301 1.95 -10.42 12.78
C ARG A 301 1.26 -9.46 13.72
N ASP A 302 0.17 -9.92 14.32
CA ASP A 302 -0.59 -9.15 15.31
C ASP A 302 -1.03 -7.78 14.74
N GLY A 303 -1.33 -7.72 13.43
CA GLY A 303 -1.71 -6.51 12.71
C GLY A 303 -3.18 -6.12 12.84
N TRP A 304 -3.95 -6.82 13.68
CA TRP A 304 -5.41 -6.67 13.74
C TRP A 304 -6.04 -7.07 15.06
N GLY A 305 -7.17 -6.40 15.39
CA GLY A 305 -8.08 -6.75 16.48
C GLY A 305 -9.52 -6.87 16.08
N GLY A 306 -10.33 -7.48 16.94
CA GLY A 306 -11.72 -7.81 16.62
C GLY A 306 -12.50 -6.64 16.00
N VAL A 307 -13.27 -6.92 14.97
CA VAL A 307 -14.32 -6.00 14.51
C VAL A 307 -15.65 -6.68 14.74
N ASP A 308 -16.56 -5.99 15.42
CA ASP A 308 -17.95 -6.41 15.50
C ASP A 308 -18.58 -6.29 14.09
N PRO A 309 -18.92 -7.40 13.42
CA PRO A 309 -19.54 -7.35 12.09
C PRO A 309 -20.94 -6.71 12.11
N ALA A 310 -21.56 -6.54 13.29
CA ALA A 310 -22.81 -5.80 13.45
C ALA A 310 -22.59 -4.30 13.69
N ASN A 311 -21.37 -3.88 14.07
CA ASN A 311 -21.00 -2.49 14.29
C ASN A 311 -19.50 -2.25 14.04
N GLU A 312 -19.15 -2.01 12.77
CA GLU A 312 -17.77 -1.79 12.30
C GLU A 312 -17.03 -0.59 12.94
N SER A 313 -17.77 0.29 13.63
CA SER A 313 -17.23 1.42 14.39
C SER A 313 -16.82 1.06 15.83
N GLN A 314 -17.24 -0.10 16.35
CA GLN A 314 -16.71 -0.64 17.61
C GLN A 314 -15.33 -1.20 17.34
N ILE A 315 -14.33 -0.50 17.86
CA ILE A 315 -12.92 -0.89 17.77
C ILE A 315 -12.63 -1.80 18.96
N ASP A 316 -12.54 -3.12 18.74
CA ASP A 316 -11.98 -4.03 19.73
C ASP A 316 -10.50 -4.20 19.43
N LEU A 317 -9.66 -3.89 20.41
CA LEU A 317 -8.21 -3.98 20.25
C LEU A 317 -7.79 -5.42 19.90
N ALA A 318 -6.66 -5.53 19.16
CA ALA A 318 -5.97 -6.80 18.85
C ALA A 318 -5.72 -7.65 20.07
N CYS A 319 -5.66 -6.96 21.19
CA CYS A 319 -5.30 -7.46 22.48
C CYS A 319 -6.21 -6.88 23.55
N PRO A 320 -7.43 -7.39 23.72
CA PRO A 320 -8.29 -6.94 24.81
C PRO A 320 -7.68 -7.26 26.19
N ASP A 321 -6.69 -8.16 26.26
CA ASP A 321 -5.88 -8.49 27.44
C ASP A 321 -4.45 -7.90 27.41
N PHE A 322 -4.10 -7.14 26.37
CA PHE A 322 -2.80 -6.48 26.20
C PHE A 322 -1.56 -7.40 26.19
N GLN A 323 -1.73 -8.70 25.92
CA GLN A 323 -0.67 -9.70 25.79
C GLN A 323 -0.14 -9.93 24.35
N CYS A 324 -0.24 -8.95 23.46
CA CYS A 324 0.19 -9.08 22.06
C CYS A 324 1.71 -9.18 22.05
N GLU A 325 2.24 -10.24 21.43
CA GLU A 325 3.68 -10.45 21.46
C GLU A 325 4.37 -9.51 20.49
N ARG A 326 3.85 -9.26 19.29
CA ARG A 326 4.59 -8.50 18.27
C ARG A 326 3.99 -7.15 17.92
N ASN A 327 2.72 -6.86 18.24
CA ASN A 327 2.11 -5.55 18.00
C ASN A 327 2.43 -4.94 16.60
N ALA A 328 2.30 -5.74 15.55
CA ALA A 328 2.65 -5.35 14.17
C ALA A 328 4.10 -4.91 13.91
N SER A 329 5.02 -5.12 14.86
CA SER A 329 6.45 -4.90 14.68
C SER A 329 7.10 -5.96 13.80
N GLU A 330 6.47 -7.13 13.65
CA GLU A 330 6.97 -8.19 12.80
C GLU A 330 6.27 -8.16 11.44
N ALA A 331 7.01 -7.77 10.39
CA ALA A 331 6.49 -7.67 9.04
C ALA A 331 7.52 -8.10 7.97
N ALA A 332 7.01 -8.48 6.80
CA ALA A 332 7.83 -8.67 5.61
C ALA A 332 7.02 -8.54 4.31
N LEU A 333 7.71 -8.11 3.26
CA LEU A 333 7.19 -8.23 1.91
C LEU A 333 7.15 -9.71 1.53
N PHE A 334 5.98 -10.21 1.14
CA PHE A 334 5.86 -11.51 0.46
C PHE A 334 5.65 -11.38 -1.03
N ARG A 335 5.36 -10.16 -1.50
CA ARG A 335 5.23 -9.85 -2.91
C ARG A 335 5.64 -8.42 -3.19
N VAL A 336 6.31 -8.21 -4.31
CA VAL A 336 6.42 -6.90 -4.99
C VAL A 336 6.22 -7.18 -6.46
N TRP A 337 5.56 -6.30 -7.20
CA TRP A 337 5.49 -6.41 -8.65
C TRP A 337 5.58 -5.07 -9.34
N VAL A 338 6.12 -5.12 -10.54
CA VAL A 338 6.13 -4.04 -11.53
C VAL A 338 5.66 -4.66 -12.83
N THR A 339 4.72 -4.03 -13.52
CA THR A 339 4.30 -4.42 -14.87
C THR A 339 4.45 -3.24 -15.79
N ILE A 340 5.27 -3.42 -16.82
CA ILE A 340 5.35 -2.52 -17.96
C ILE A 340 4.56 -3.19 -19.10
N PRO A 341 3.39 -2.66 -19.49
CA PRO A 341 2.60 -3.24 -20.57
C PRO A 341 3.36 -3.28 -21.89
N ARG A 342 3.05 -4.27 -22.73
CA ARG A 342 3.78 -4.50 -23.99
C ARG A 342 3.53 -3.37 -24.99
N GLU A 343 2.37 -2.74 -24.95
CA GLU A 343 1.99 -1.59 -25.77
C GLU A 343 2.86 -0.35 -25.53
N LEU A 344 3.64 -0.31 -24.45
CA LEU A 344 4.59 0.77 -24.20
C LEU A 344 5.93 0.58 -24.94
N ASP A 345 6.30 -0.65 -25.31
CA ASP A 345 7.55 -0.98 -26.03
C ASP A 345 7.60 -0.26 -27.39
N GLY A 346 8.54 0.69 -27.54
CA GLY A 346 8.66 1.52 -28.74
C GLY A 346 7.51 2.51 -28.96
N SER A 347 6.68 2.77 -27.93
CA SER A 347 5.66 3.81 -27.96
C SER A 347 6.27 5.21 -27.88
N GLN A 348 5.46 6.27 -28.02
CA GLN A 348 5.97 7.65 -27.84
C GLN A 348 6.47 7.96 -26.41
N TRP A 349 6.15 7.12 -25.43
CA TRP A 349 6.60 7.28 -24.04
C TRP A 349 7.93 6.57 -23.77
N ASP A 350 8.35 5.69 -24.66
CA ASP A 350 9.54 4.87 -24.47
C ASP A 350 10.77 5.54 -25.09
N SER A 351 11.70 5.90 -24.23
CA SER A 351 13.00 6.45 -24.61
C SER A 351 14.08 5.38 -24.82
N ASP A 352 13.77 4.11 -24.54
CA ASP A 352 14.68 3.00 -24.83
C ASP A 352 14.51 2.52 -26.27
N ALA A 353 15.60 2.49 -27.04
CA ALA A 353 15.55 1.99 -28.41
C ALA A 353 15.63 0.45 -28.50
N ARG A 354 15.91 -0.24 -27.39
CA ARG A 354 16.07 -1.70 -27.36
C ARG A 354 14.70 -2.35 -27.22
N ALA A 355 14.30 -3.14 -28.21
CA ALA A 355 13.07 -3.91 -28.15
C ALA A 355 12.99 -4.78 -26.88
N GLY A 356 11.85 -4.76 -26.20
CA GLY A 356 11.61 -5.50 -24.96
C GLY A 356 12.14 -4.83 -23.70
N PHE A 357 12.61 -3.58 -23.78
CA PHE A 357 12.97 -2.74 -22.65
C PHE A 357 12.20 -1.43 -22.72
N PHE A 358 12.01 -0.80 -21.57
CA PHE A 358 11.29 0.45 -21.45
C PHE A 358 12.07 1.44 -20.60
N SER A 359 12.20 2.67 -21.10
CA SER A 359 12.74 3.79 -20.33
C SER A 359 11.80 4.98 -20.37
N PHE A 360 11.45 5.54 -19.22
CA PHE A 360 10.55 6.67 -19.09
C PHE A 360 10.89 7.49 -17.84
N THR A 361 10.89 8.81 -17.97
CA THR A 361 10.96 9.74 -16.84
C THR A 361 9.84 10.74 -16.99
N GLY A 362 8.99 10.87 -15.98
CA GLY A 362 7.84 11.76 -16.05
C GLY A 362 6.95 11.62 -14.83
N PHE A 363 5.65 11.70 -15.07
CA PHE A 363 4.64 11.62 -14.02
C PHE A 363 3.55 10.61 -14.37
N THR A 364 3.02 9.95 -13.35
CA THR A 364 1.73 9.28 -13.42
C THR A 364 0.71 9.98 -12.53
N ASN A 365 -0.59 9.74 -12.75
CA ASN A 365 -1.58 10.00 -11.72
C ASN A 365 -1.39 9.01 -10.55
N ARG A 366 -2.19 9.15 -9.48
CA ARG A 366 -2.15 8.24 -8.33
C ARG A 366 -2.47 6.77 -8.66
N TYR A 367 -3.03 6.48 -9.83
CA TYR A 367 -3.39 5.12 -10.27
C TYR A 367 -2.36 4.50 -11.23
N GLY A 368 -1.29 5.21 -11.55
CA GLY A 368 -0.21 4.76 -12.43
C GLY A 368 -0.40 5.09 -13.92
N ASP A 369 -1.43 5.85 -14.29
CA ASP A 369 -1.62 6.31 -15.66
C ASP A 369 -0.61 7.40 -16.01
N ILE A 370 0.07 7.31 -17.16
CA ILE A 370 1.01 8.34 -17.60
C ILE A 370 0.25 9.65 -17.85
N VAL A 371 0.71 10.75 -17.23
CA VAL A 371 0.13 12.09 -17.38
C VAL A 371 1.15 13.07 -17.95
N THR A 372 0.65 14.13 -18.57
CA THR A 372 1.47 15.24 -19.10
C THR A 372 1.08 16.55 -18.45
N GLY A 373 1.97 17.54 -18.50
CA GLY A 373 1.71 18.89 -17.96
C GLY A 373 2.03 19.06 -16.47
N CYS A 374 2.36 17.97 -15.76
CA CYS A 374 2.90 18.06 -14.41
C CYS A 374 4.31 18.66 -14.43
N THR A 375 4.56 19.62 -13.55
CA THR A 375 5.88 20.23 -13.35
C THR A 375 6.44 19.97 -11.96
N GLU A 376 5.60 19.56 -11.00
CA GLU A 376 5.96 19.33 -9.61
C GLU A 376 5.22 18.09 -9.07
N PRO A 377 5.80 17.38 -8.08
CA PRO A 377 5.14 16.26 -7.42
C PRO A 377 3.82 16.67 -6.75
N GLY A 378 2.81 15.81 -6.84
CA GLY A 378 1.52 16.03 -6.21
C GLY A 378 0.61 14.82 -6.35
N LEU A 379 -0.63 14.98 -5.90
CA LEU A 379 -1.61 13.89 -5.80
C LEU A 379 -1.83 13.12 -7.12
N ASP A 380 -1.99 13.81 -8.24
CA ASP A 380 -2.07 13.21 -9.58
C ASP A 380 -0.86 13.54 -10.47
N CYS A 381 0.25 13.93 -9.84
CA CYS A 381 1.54 14.16 -10.45
C CYS A 381 2.57 13.38 -9.65
N VAL A 382 2.45 12.05 -9.63
CA VAL A 382 3.38 11.15 -8.96
C VAL A 382 4.62 10.96 -9.85
N PRO A 383 5.82 11.35 -9.41
CA PRO A 383 7.03 11.14 -10.19
C PRO A 383 7.24 9.66 -10.47
N VAL A 384 7.68 9.34 -11.69
CA VAL A 384 8.01 7.98 -12.06
C VAL A 384 9.27 7.96 -12.92
N GLU A 385 10.08 6.93 -12.70
CA GLU A 385 11.28 6.67 -13.48
C GLU A 385 11.41 5.18 -13.73
N ALA A 386 11.44 4.80 -15.01
CA ALA A 386 11.83 3.48 -15.47
C ALA A 386 13.12 3.66 -16.28
N ILE A 387 14.20 2.96 -15.90
CA ILE A 387 15.49 2.99 -16.59
C ILE A 387 15.80 1.59 -17.08
N GLY A 388 15.63 1.36 -18.38
CA GLY A 388 15.93 0.08 -19.02
C GLY A 388 15.20 -1.11 -18.40
N VAL A 389 13.94 -0.91 -17.98
CA VAL A 389 13.14 -1.95 -17.32
C VAL A 389 12.65 -2.94 -18.37
N PRO A 390 12.89 -4.26 -18.20
CA PRO A 390 12.33 -5.27 -19.10
C PRO A 390 10.80 -5.19 -19.19
N ILE A 391 10.27 -5.23 -20.41
CA ILE A 391 8.82 -5.25 -20.68
C ILE A 391 8.17 -6.49 -20.06
N GLY A 392 6.93 -6.33 -19.62
CA GLY A 392 6.11 -7.40 -19.06
C GLY A 392 5.99 -7.33 -17.55
N ARG A 393 5.61 -8.46 -16.95
CA ARG A 393 5.34 -8.58 -15.52
C ARG A 393 6.57 -9.09 -14.77
N SER A 394 6.98 -8.33 -13.78
CA SER A 394 8.13 -8.59 -12.91
C SER A 394 7.65 -8.79 -11.49
N ARG A 395 8.21 -9.78 -10.78
CA ARG A 395 7.77 -10.06 -9.40
C ARG A 395 8.92 -10.46 -8.48
N TYR A 396 8.77 -10.07 -7.22
CA TYR A 396 9.39 -10.71 -6.06
C TYR A 396 8.34 -11.54 -5.32
N ARG A 397 8.74 -12.67 -4.76
CA ARG A 397 7.91 -13.54 -3.93
C ARG A 397 8.78 -14.21 -2.88
N SER A 398 8.35 -14.17 -1.63
CA SER A 398 9.00 -14.89 -0.53
C SER A 398 8.03 -15.84 0.17
N SER A 399 8.59 -16.67 1.05
CA SER A 399 7.81 -17.46 2.00
C SER A 399 7.60 -16.69 3.30
N LEU A 400 6.66 -17.18 4.12
CA LEU A 400 6.27 -16.60 5.41
C LEU A 400 7.42 -16.53 6.44
N ALA A 401 8.54 -17.20 6.20
CA ALA A 401 9.69 -17.25 7.11
C ALA A 401 10.59 -15.99 7.06
N SER A 402 10.24 -15.00 6.25
CA SER A 402 11.05 -13.80 5.98
C SER A 402 10.72 -12.60 6.85
N ASN A 403 9.79 -12.74 7.79
CA ASN A 403 9.40 -11.69 8.71
C ASN A 403 10.58 -11.20 9.58
N ILE A 404 10.69 -9.89 9.70
CA ILE A 404 11.67 -9.22 10.57
C ILE A 404 10.89 -8.53 11.68
N ASP A 405 11.33 -8.72 12.92
CA ASP A 405 10.84 -7.97 14.07
C ASP A 405 11.62 -6.64 14.19
N TYR A 406 10.91 -5.53 13.99
CA TYR A 406 11.44 -4.18 14.08
C TYR A 406 11.33 -3.58 15.49
N ASP A 407 10.67 -4.29 16.41
CA ASP A 407 10.74 -3.96 17.83
C ASP A 407 12.08 -4.47 18.39
N ILE A 408 13.00 -3.51 18.56
CA ILE A 408 14.36 -3.72 19.08
C ILE A 408 14.45 -3.56 20.61
N SER A 409 13.33 -3.63 21.31
CA SER A 409 13.31 -3.42 22.75
C SER A 409 14.15 -4.47 23.50
N PRO A 410 14.83 -4.06 24.59
CA PRO A 410 15.78 -4.89 25.28
C PRO A 410 15.12 -6.00 26.09
N PHE A 411 15.90 -7.05 26.36
CA PHE A 411 15.53 -8.07 27.32
C PHE A 411 15.97 -7.65 28.73
N TRP A 412 15.12 -7.89 29.72
CA TRP A 412 15.45 -7.83 31.13
C TRP A 412 16.44 -8.94 31.51
N PRO A 413 17.21 -8.78 32.61
CA PRO A 413 18.11 -9.82 33.10
C PRO A 413 17.42 -11.15 33.44
N ASP A 414 16.12 -11.14 33.70
CA ASP A 414 15.31 -12.34 33.95
C ASP A 414 14.81 -13.04 32.66
N GLY A 415 15.17 -12.50 31.49
CA GLY A 415 14.80 -13.02 30.19
C GLY A 415 13.45 -12.55 29.66
N THR A 416 12.72 -11.70 30.39
CA THR A 416 11.50 -11.07 29.90
C THR A 416 11.82 -9.93 28.93
N ARG A 417 10.92 -9.61 27.99
CA ARG A 417 11.10 -8.50 27.05
C ARG A 417 10.34 -7.29 27.57
N ASP A 418 11.01 -6.13 27.63
CA ASP A 418 10.34 -4.84 27.74
C ASP A 418 9.82 -4.54 26.34
N TRP A 419 8.54 -4.29 26.12
CA TRP A 419 8.05 -3.90 24.79
C TRP A 419 7.93 -2.38 24.78
N TRP A 420 8.72 -1.67 23.98
CA TRP A 420 8.59 -0.20 23.91
C TRP A 420 7.34 0.23 23.17
N ILE A 421 6.83 -0.59 22.24
CA ILE A 421 5.53 -0.38 21.60
C ILE A 421 4.46 -1.15 22.38
N GLU A 422 3.94 -0.53 23.42
CA GLU A 422 2.78 -1.04 24.15
C GLU A 422 1.50 -0.43 23.56
N TYR A 423 0.46 -1.24 23.34
CA TYR A 423 -0.88 -0.66 23.31
C TYR A 423 -1.23 -0.19 24.73
N PRO A 424 -1.98 0.91 24.90
CA PRO A 424 -2.34 1.38 26.23
C PRO A 424 -3.12 0.29 26.96
N ASN A 425 -2.48 -0.30 27.97
CA ASN A 425 -3.07 -1.24 28.93
C ASN A 425 -4.33 -0.70 29.60
#